data_AF-A0A8T5QL41-F1
#
_entry.id   AF-A0A8T5QL41-F1
#
_cell.length_a   1.000
_cell.length_b   1.000
_cell.length_c   1.000
_cell.angle_alpha   90.00
_cell.angle_beta   90.00
_cell.angle_gamma   90.00
#
_symmetry.space_group_name_H-M   'P 1'
#
loop_
_entity.id
_entity.type
_entity.pdbx_description
1 polymer ?
#
loop_
_entity_poly.entity_id
_entity_poly.type
_entity_poly.pdbx_seq_one_letter_code
_entity_poly.pdbx_strand_id
1 'polypeptide(L)'
;MKIITGADSNHKNYVKCIIEDCDRLNYPIQVYDYDGSLGFGKQFSLDFKMPQEKVYHAKIQMKPLVILDALYNSEPDELIVYVDSDIVIQHSFDEIDSKDYDVGLTLHPKGFYENNNTKNKNRVGL
;
A
#
# COMPACT_ATOMS: atom_id res chain seq x y z
N MET A 1 1.38 2.02 16.04
CA MET A 1 0.92 2.42 14.70
C MET A 1 2.10 2.33 13.76
N LYS A 2 1.92 1.74 12.58
CA LYS A 2 2.95 1.64 11.54
C LYS A 2 2.50 2.37 10.29
N ILE A 3 3.37 3.23 9.76
CA ILE A 3 3.12 3.96 8.52
C ILE A 3 3.60 3.10 7.35
N ILE A 4 2.80 3.03 6.30
CA ILE A 4 3.22 2.44 5.04
C ILE A 4 3.03 3.44 3.91
N THR A 5 3.96 3.45 2.97
CA THR A 5 3.85 4.25 1.74
C THR A 5 4.47 3.49 0.58
N GLY A 6 4.09 3.81 -0.65
CA GLY A 6 4.68 3.19 -1.83
C GLY A 6 4.79 4.18 -2.99
N ALA A 7 5.87 4.06 -3.74
CA ALA A 7 6.23 5.05 -4.75
C ALA A 7 7.17 4.53 -5.83
N ASP A 8 7.19 5.23 -6.96
CA ASP A 8 8.21 5.12 -7.98
C ASP A 8 9.25 6.25 -7.87
N SER A 9 10.25 6.23 -8.76
CA SER A 9 11.34 7.21 -8.81
C SER A 9 10.90 8.68 -8.85
N ASN A 10 9.70 9.01 -9.37
CA ASN A 10 9.22 10.39 -9.47
C ASN A 10 8.90 10.98 -8.10
N HIS A 11 8.54 10.15 -7.12
CA HIS A 11 8.18 10.61 -5.77
C HIS A 11 9.31 10.40 -4.75
N LYS A 12 10.53 10.08 -5.22
CA LYS A 12 11.69 9.76 -4.36
C LYS A 12 11.96 10.80 -3.28
N ASN A 13 11.90 12.08 -3.61
CA ASN A 13 12.18 13.14 -2.64
C ASN A 13 11.04 13.31 -1.63
N TYR A 14 9.78 13.16 -2.05
CA TYR A 14 8.65 13.22 -1.13
C TYR A 14 8.66 12.06 -0.14
N VAL A 15 8.99 10.84 -0.58
CA VAL A 15 9.12 9.69 0.32
C VAL A 15 10.26 9.89 1.33
N LYS A 16 11.36 10.55 0.95
CA LYS A 16 12.41 10.89 1.92
C LYS A 16 11.91 11.86 2.99
N CYS A 17 11.15 12.89 2.61
CA CYS A 17 10.50 13.78 3.57
C CYS A 17 9.57 13.01 4.52
N ILE A 18 8.78 12.06 4.02
CA ILE A 18 7.92 11.22 4.85
C ILE A 18 8.74 10.37 5.84
N ILE A 19 9.87 9.79 5.41
CA ILE A 19 10.76 9.06 6.32
C ILE A 19 11.29 9.97 7.42
N GLU A 20 11.74 11.18 7.08
CA GLU A 20 12.22 12.17 8.05
C GLU A 20 11.13 12.60 9.04
N ASP A 21 9.90 12.80 8.55
CA ASP A 21 8.75 13.13 9.40
C ASP A 21 8.38 11.97 10.33
N CYS A 22 8.37 10.73 9.83
CA CYS A 22 8.12 9.54 10.63
C CYS A 22 9.20 9.33 11.70
N ASP A 23 10.48 9.52 11.37
CA ASP A 23 11.59 9.42 12.32
C ASP A 23 11.45 10.49 13.43
N ARG A 24 11.18 11.73 13.04
CA ARG A 24 10.92 12.85 13.97
C ARG A 24 9.75 12.57 14.92
N LEU A 25 8.69 11.92 14.43
CA LEU A 25 7.48 11.61 15.19
C LEU A 25 7.49 10.21 15.84
N ASN A 26 8.61 9.49 15.72
CA ASN A 26 8.78 8.14 16.25
C ASN A 26 7.75 7.11 15.73
N TYR A 27 7.39 7.22 14.45
CA TYR A 27 6.56 6.23 13.76
C TYR A 27 7.43 5.24 12.98
N PRO A 28 7.27 3.92 13.19
CA PRO A 28 7.89 2.94 12.31
C PRO A 28 7.27 3.05 10.91
N ILE A 29 8.12 3.09 9.88
CA ILE A 29 7.71 3.22 8.48
C ILE A 29 8.21 2.06 7.63
N GLN A 30 7.34 1.56 6.75
CA GLN A 30 7.71 0.66 5.67
C GLN A 30 7.42 1.30 4.31
N VAL A 31 8.47 1.40 3.50
CA VAL A 31 8.39 1.94 2.14
C VAL A 31 8.34 0.79 1.14
N TYR A 32 7.43 0.88 0.18
CA TYR A 32 7.31 -0.02 -0.95
C TYR A 32 7.89 0.64 -2.22
N ASP A 33 8.94 0.03 -2.76
CA ASP A 33 9.63 0.47 -3.97
C ASP A 33 8.94 -0.11 -5.21
N TYR A 34 8.16 0.73 -5.90
CA TYR A 34 7.42 0.32 -7.08
C TYR A 34 8.38 0.05 -8.24
N ASP A 35 8.35 -1.20 -8.68
CA ASP A 35 9.16 -1.76 -9.75
C ASP A 35 10.68 -1.61 -9.52
N GLY A 36 11.11 -1.37 -8.27
CA GLY A 36 12.53 -1.18 -7.92
C GLY A 36 13.11 0.17 -8.36
N SER A 37 12.27 1.12 -8.76
CA SER A 37 12.69 2.40 -9.33
C SER A 37 13.06 3.46 -8.27
N LEU A 38 12.58 3.32 -7.04
CA LEU A 38 12.86 4.22 -5.93
C LEU A 38 14.31 4.05 -5.44
N GLY A 39 14.78 2.80 -5.41
CA GLY A 39 16.12 2.39 -5.01
C GLY A 39 16.30 2.22 -3.50
N PHE A 40 15.21 2.14 -2.74
CA PHE A 40 15.19 1.83 -1.30
C PHE A 40 13.80 1.37 -0.86
N GLY A 41 13.72 0.62 0.25
CA GLY A 41 12.47 0.03 0.73
C GLY A 41 12.28 -1.41 0.22
N LYS A 42 11.09 -1.97 0.46
CA LYS A 42 10.71 -3.31 -0.02
C LYS A 42 10.30 -3.23 -1.49
N GLN A 43 11.03 -3.92 -2.37
CA GLN A 43 10.65 -4.00 -3.77
C GLN A 43 9.26 -4.61 -3.94
N PHE A 44 8.43 -3.96 -4.76
CA PHE A 44 7.05 -4.37 -5.02
C PHE A 44 6.73 -4.15 -6.49
N SER A 45 6.37 -5.21 -7.20
CA SER A 45 6.07 -5.18 -8.64
C SER A 45 4.88 -6.07 -8.95
N LEU A 46 4.15 -5.75 -10.01
CA LEU A 46 3.10 -6.62 -10.53
C LEU A 46 3.71 -7.65 -11.48
N ASP A 47 3.36 -8.92 -11.28
CA ASP A 47 3.80 -10.02 -12.17
C ASP A 47 3.16 -9.98 -13.58
N PHE A 48 2.30 -8.99 -13.86
CA PHE A 48 1.64 -8.86 -15.16
C PHE A 48 2.06 -7.59 -15.88
N LYS A 49 2.65 -7.75 -17.08
CA LYS A 49 3.01 -6.63 -17.96
C LYS A 49 1.74 -5.99 -18.52
N MET A 50 1.46 -4.76 -18.09
CA MET A 50 0.39 -3.95 -18.66
C MET A 50 0.88 -3.16 -19.89
N PRO A 51 0.06 -2.99 -20.94
CA PRO A 51 0.35 -2.04 -22.00
C PRO A 51 0.58 -0.64 -21.43
N GLN A 52 1.52 0.15 -21.98
CA GLN A 52 1.89 1.48 -21.47
C GLN A 52 0.67 2.40 -21.24
N GLU A 53 -0.35 2.26 -22.07
CA GLU A 53 -1.60 3.02 -22.04
C GLU A 53 -2.44 2.77 -20.78
N LYS A 54 -2.22 1.64 -20.10
CA LYS A 54 -2.91 1.24 -18.86
C LYS A 54 -2.06 1.42 -17.60
N VAL A 55 -0.85 1.98 -17.71
CA VAL A 55 0.07 2.16 -16.57
C VAL A 55 -0.54 3.05 -15.49
N TYR A 56 -1.33 4.05 -15.84
CA TYR A 56 -2.04 4.87 -14.85
C TYR A 56 -3.02 4.03 -14.00
N HIS A 57 -3.76 3.12 -14.63
CA HIS A 57 -4.63 2.18 -13.93
C HIS A 57 -3.82 1.16 -13.10
N ALA A 58 -2.65 0.75 -13.58
CA ALA A 58 -1.76 -0.15 -12.84
C ALA A 58 -1.24 0.50 -11.54
N LYS A 59 -0.89 1.79 -11.54
CA LYS A 59 -0.49 2.51 -10.31
C LYS A 59 -1.62 2.55 -9.27
N ILE A 60 -2.87 2.71 -9.69
CA ILE A 60 -4.04 2.62 -8.80
C ILE A 60 -4.17 1.21 -8.20
N GLN A 61 -3.80 0.16 -8.95
CA GLN A 61 -3.82 -1.22 -8.46
C GLN A 61 -2.69 -1.53 -7.47
N MET A 62 -1.60 -0.76 -7.45
CA MET A 62 -0.49 -0.97 -6.50
C MET A 62 -0.93 -0.70 -5.06
N LYS A 63 -1.71 0.37 -4.80
CA LYS A 63 -2.05 0.77 -3.43
C LYS A 63 -2.81 -0.34 -2.67
N PRO A 64 -3.91 -0.92 -3.21
CA PRO A 64 -4.60 -2.02 -2.51
C PRO A 64 -3.72 -3.24 -2.28
N LEU A 65 -2.83 -3.57 -3.21
CA LEU A 65 -1.95 -4.74 -3.10
C LEU A 65 -0.84 -4.53 -2.08
N VAL A 66 -0.32 -3.31 -1.98
CA VAL A 66 0.65 -2.90 -0.95
C VAL A 66 0.02 -2.94 0.43
N ILE A 67 -1.21 -2.41 0.58
CA ILE A 67 -1.96 -2.47 1.84
C ILE A 67 -2.20 -3.93 2.22
N LEU A 68 -2.61 -4.77 1.27
CA LEU A 68 -2.85 -6.18 1.51
C LEU A 68 -1.57 -6.92 1.92
N ASP A 69 -0.45 -6.67 1.25
CA ASP A 69 0.86 -7.21 1.64
C ASP A 69 1.26 -6.75 3.05
N ALA A 70 1.05 -5.49 3.40
CA ALA A 70 1.34 -4.98 4.74
C ALA A 70 0.50 -5.70 5.81
N LEU A 71 -0.80 -5.88 5.56
CA LEU A 71 -1.73 -6.57 6.46
C LEU A 71 -1.40 -8.06 6.64
N TYR A 72 -0.89 -8.75 5.61
CA TYR A 72 -0.48 -10.16 5.75
C TYR A 72 0.83 -10.32 6.54
N ASN A 73 1.65 -9.27 6.58
CA ASN A 73 2.96 -9.29 7.24
C ASN A 73 2.97 -8.48 8.55
N SER A 74 1.81 -8.02 9.02
CA SER A 74 1.65 -7.33 10.30
C SER A 74 1.27 -8.28 11.41
N GLU A 75 1.61 -7.90 12.64
CA GLU A 75 1.15 -8.62 13.81
C GLU A 75 -0.37 -8.43 14.01
N PRO A 76 -1.06 -9.39 14.65
CA PRO A 76 -2.43 -9.17 15.10
C PRO A 76 -2.55 -7.88 15.92
N ASP A 77 -3.63 -7.13 15.71
CA ASP A 77 -3.94 -5.86 16.37
C ASP A 77 -3.00 -4.67 16.07
N GLU A 78 -2.08 -4.81 15.10
CA GLU A 78 -1.26 -3.69 14.62
C GLU A 78 -2.09 -2.70 13.79
N LEU A 79 -2.11 -1.43 14.20
CA LEU A 79 -2.71 -0.35 13.39
C LEU A 79 -1.75 0.07 12.27
N ILE A 80 -2.16 -0.19 11.02
CA ILE A 80 -1.45 0.23 9.80
C ILE A 80 -2.14 1.46 9.21
N VAL A 81 -1.35 2.49 8.90
CA VAL A 81 -1.81 3.68 8.19
C VAL A 81 -1.07 3.78 6.87
N TYR A 82 -1.82 3.70 5.77
CA TYR A 82 -1.27 3.98 4.45
C TYR A 82 -1.30 5.49 4.19
N VAL A 83 -0.16 6.04 3.78
CA VAL A 83 -0.04 7.43 3.36
C VAL A 83 0.41 7.51 1.92
N ASP A 84 -0.18 8.42 1.17
CA ASP A 84 0.26 8.70 -0.19
C ASP A 84 1.67 9.28 -0.20
N SER A 85 2.41 8.99 -1.26
CA SER A 85 3.83 9.33 -1.34
C SER A 85 4.12 10.83 -1.44
N ASP A 86 3.09 11.67 -1.65
CA ASP A 86 3.17 13.11 -1.84
C ASP A 86 2.57 13.92 -0.68
N ILE A 87 2.34 13.28 0.48
CA ILE A 87 1.88 13.97 1.69
C ILE A 87 3.04 14.55 2.52
N VAL A 88 2.70 15.44 3.46
CA VAL A 88 3.60 15.95 4.50
C VAL A 88 2.98 15.68 5.86
N ILE A 89 3.75 15.14 6.81
CA ILE A 89 3.25 14.77 8.14
C ILE A 89 3.78 15.80 9.16
N GLN A 90 3.00 16.84 9.41
CA GLN A 90 3.44 17.93 10.29
C GLN A 90 3.33 17.56 11.78
N HIS A 91 2.25 16.89 12.16
CA HIS A 91 1.88 16.59 13.53
C HIS A 91 1.64 15.09 13.74
N SER A 92 1.56 14.68 15.01
CA SER A 92 1.29 13.30 15.37
C SER A 92 -0.11 12.87 14.89
N PHE A 93 -0.21 11.67 14.32
CA PHE A 93 -1.51 11.04 14.01
C PHE A 93 -2.30 10.71 15.29
N ASP A 94 -1.65 10.63 16.45
CA ASP A 94 -2.30 10.38 17.73
C ASP A 94 -3.10 11.60 18.23
N GLU A 95 -2.80 12.79 17.70
CA GLU A 95 -3.49 14.06 18.00
C GLU A 95 -4.72 14.28 17.11
N ILE A 96 -5.03 13.34 16.21
CA ILE A 96 -6.18 13.42 15.32
C ILE A 96 -7.47 13.26 16.14
N ASP A 97 -8.08 14.40 16.49
CA ASP A 97 -9.39 14.52 17.16
C ASP A 97 -10.50 15.04 16.22
N SER A 98 -10.16 15.38 14.97
CA SER A 98 -11.14 15.87 13.99
C SER A 98 -11.83 14.76 13.21
N LYS A 99 -13.11 14.94 12.89
CA LYS A 99 -13.97 13.96 12.19
C LYS A 99 -13.84 13.99 10.66
N ASP A 100 -12.88 14.75 10.13
CA ASP A 100 -12.75 15.02 8.69
C ASP A 100 -11.51 14.32 8.12
N TYR A 101 -11.54 12.99 8.05
CA TYR A 101 -10.54 12.20 7.35
C TYR A 101 -11.19 11.16 6.45
N ASP A 102 -10.65 11.02 5.23
CA ASP A 102 -10.96 9.91 4.33
C ASP A 102 -10.21 8.65 4.80
N VAL A 103 -10.79 7.95 5.78
CA VAL A 103 -10.26 6.64 6.20
C VAL A 103 -10.76 5.57 5.21
N GLY A 104 -9.87 5.15 4.31
CA GLY A 104 -10.09 3.99 3.45
C GLY A 104 -10.03 2.67 4.23
N LEU A 105 -11.10 2.30 4.93
CA LEU A 105 -11.23 0.98 5.57
C LEU A 105 -11.59 -0.07 4.51
N THR A 106 -10.68 -0.98 4.21
CA THR A 106 -11.03 -2.20 3.45
C THR A 106 -11.48 -3.28 4.44
N LEU A 107 -12.79 -3.40 4.63
CA LEU A 107 -13.37 -4.52 5.36
C LEU A 107 -13.36 -5.78 4.48
N HIS A 108 -12.67 -6.83 4.92
CA HIS A 108 -12.76 -8.15 4.30
C HIS A 108 -14.06 -8.85 4.78
N PRO A 109 -15.04 -9.12 3.90
CA PRO A 109 -16.15 -9.96 4.28
C PRO A 109 -15.66 -11.40 4.44
N LYS A 110 -16.05 -12.06 5.55
CA LYS A 110 -15.94 -13.52 5.69
C LYS A 110 -16.54 -14.18 4.43
N GLY A 111 -15.72 -14.89 3.66
CA GLY A 111 -16.13 -15.61 2.45
C GLY A 111 -15.35 -15.29 1.17
N PHE A 112 -14.45 -14.29 1.16
CA PHE A 112 -13.69 -13.94 -0.05
C PHE A 112 -12.75 -15.08 -0.54
N TYR A 113 -12.37 -16.01 0.35
CA TYR A 113 -11.56 -17.18 -0.01
C TYR A 113 -12.35 -18.38 -0.52
N GLU A 114 -13.68 -18.43 -0.33
CA GLU A 114 -14.45 -19.63 -0.71
C GLU A 114 -14.84 -19.64 -2.20
N ASN A 115 -14.82 -18.49 -2.89
CA ASN A 115 -15.28 -18.39 -4.28
C ASN A 115 -14.19 -18.54 -5.37
N ASN A 116 -12.91 -18.65 -5.00
CA ASN A 116 -11.83 -18.80 -6.00
C ASN A 116 -11.52 -20.26 -6.36
N ASN A 117 -12.09 -21.24 -5.66
CA ASN A 117 -11.88 -22.67 -5.94
C ASN A 117 -12.90 -23.30 -6.91
N THR A 118 -13.96 -22.58 -7.32
CA THR A 118 -15.02 -23.13 -8.18
C THR A 118 -14.91 -22.72 -9.66
N LYS A 119 -14.06 -21.74 -10.03
CA LYS A 119 -13.95 -21.28 -11.43
C LYS A 119 -12.96 -22.06 -12.31
N ASN A 120 -12.18 -22.98 -11.76
CA ASN A 120 -11.17 -23.74 -12.53
C ASN A 120 -11.59 -25.15 -12.98
N LYS A 121 -12.88 -25.54 -12.88
CA LYS A 121 -13.33 -26.89 -13.31
C LYS A 121 -14.02 -26.99 -14.68
N ASN A 122 -14.26 -25.89 -15.40
CA ASN A 122 -15.00 -25.93 -16.68
C ASN A 122 -14.20 -25.46 -17.90
N ARG A 123 -12.91 -25.81 -17.99
CA ARG A 123 -12.13 -25.70 -19.24
C ARG A 123 -11.23 -26.92 -19.45
N VAL A 124 -11.86 -28.08 -19.63
CA VAL A 124 -11.27 -29.17 -20.42
C VAL A 124 -12.38 -29.69 -21.33
N GLY A 125 -12.25 -29.36 -22.60
CA GLY A 125 -13.24 -29.60 -23.64
C GLY A 125 -12.61 -29.26 -24.98
N LEU A 126 -11.63 -30.07 -25.35
CA LEU A 126 -11.26 -30.51 -26.70
C LEU A 126 -10.23 -31.63 -26.54
#